data_AF-A0A6S6U272-F1
#
_entry.id   AF-A0A6S6U272-F1
#
_cell.length_a   1.000
_cell.length_b   1.000
_cell.length_c   1.000
_cell.angle_alpha   90.00
_cell.angle_beta   90.00
_cell.angle_gamma   90.00
#
_symmetry.space_group_name_H-M   'P 1'
#
loop_
_entity.id
_entity.type
_entity.pdbx_description
1 polymer ?
#
loop_
_entity_poly.entity_id
_entity_poly.type
_entity_poly.pdbx_seq_one_letter_code
_entity_poly.pdbx_strand_id
1 'polypeptide(L)'
;MKIIPQIAPSWGVWSSLIFVCLLLVSCGGPNGKDYAQKLCDCSDAFSKAAIQLKAGTINEASFEQLEADHIVCMGEDNPLKKLEDDPEALLQFKAEFIDALGKKCPEIARNMGY
;
A
#
# COMPACT_ATOMS: atom_id res chain seq x y z
N MET A 1 57.02 -28.79 25.32
CA MET A 1 56.21 -30.03 25.37
C MET A 1 54.91 -29.73 26.11
N LYS A 2 53.76 -30.12 25.51
CA LYS A 2 52.40 -30.27 26.08
C LYS A 2 51.76 -29.01 26.69
N ILE A 3 50.85 -28.30 26.00
CA ILE A 3 49.40 -28.59 25.79
C ILE A 3 48.69 -29.02 27.06
N ILE A 4 47.73 -28.22 27.54
CA ILE A 4 46.29 -28.54 27.71
C ILE A 4 45.50 -27.23 27.94
N PRO A 5 44.46 -26.94 27.14
CA PRO A 5 43.48 -25.88 27.38
C PRO A 5 42.22 -26.41 28.11
N GLN A 6 41.54 -25.55 28.88
CA GLN A 6 40.20 -25.76 29.45
C GLN A 6 39.50 -24.39 29.41
N ILE A 7 38.73 -24.03 28.37
CA ILE A 7 37.28 -24.27 28.22
C ILE A 7 36.49 -24.03 29.51
N ALA A 8 35.87 -22.86 29.59
CA ALA A 8 34.57 -22.67 30.22
C ALA A 8 33.78 -21.65 29.38
N PRO A 9 32.65 -22.02 28.76
CA PRO A 9 31.79 -21.08 28.08
C PRO A 9 30.88 -20.43 29.14
N SER A 10 31.03 -19.13 29.37
CA SER A 10 30.00 -18.37 30.07
C SER A 10 28.81 -18.21 29.12
N TRP A 11 27.95 -19.22 29.11
CA TRP A 11 26.55 -19.09 28.75
C TRP A 11 25.93 -18.02 29.65
N GLY A 12 25.33 -16.98 29.07
CA GLY A 12 24.53 -16.05 29.87
C GLY A 12 24.48 -14.61 29.40
N VAL A 13 24.42 -14.34 28.09
CA VAL A 13 23.88 -13.04 27.60
C VAL A 13 23.15 -13.25 26.27
N TRP A 14 22.31 -14.29 26.20
CA TRP A 14 21.24 -14.40 25.21
C TRP A 14 19.94 -14.39 26.01
N SER A 15 18.93 -13.69 25.52
CA SER A 15 17.59 -13.50 26.11
C SER A 15 17.45 -12.34 27.09
N SER A 16 17.29 -11.12 26.57
CA SER A 16 16.48 -10.06 27.21
C SER A 16 16.14 -8.86 26.30
N LEU A 17 16.66 -8.76 25.08
CA LEU A 17 16.30 -7.69 24.13
C LEU A 17 15.29 -8.11 23.06
N ILE A 18 14.37 -9.03 23.40
CA ILE A 18 13.27 -9.45 22.51
C ILE A 18 11.97 -9.47 23.31
N PHE A 19 11.54 -8.32 23.86
CA PHE A 19 10.20 -8.21 24.45
C PHE A 19 9.57 -6.81 24.33
N VAL A 20 10.01 -6.00 23.36
CA VAL A 20 9.38 -4.69 23.05
C VAL A 20 9.15 -4.54 21.54
N CYS A 21 8.59 -5.57 20.88
CA CYS A 21 8.15 -5.48 19.48
C CYS A 21 6.74 -6.03 19.22
N LEU A 22 5.97 -6.40 20.26
CA LEU A 22 4.75 -7.21 20.08
C LEU A 22 3.42 -6.53 20.49
N LEU A 23 3.39 -5.22 20.78
CA LEU A 23 2.18 -4.58 21.34
C LEU A 23 1.73 -3.26 20.67
N LEU A 24 2.22 -2.91 19.48
CA LEU A 24 1.76 -1.70 18.77
C LEU A 24 1.51 -1.87 17.27
N VAL A 25 1.33 -3.10 16.78
CA VAL A 25 0.59 -3.28 15.52
C VAL A 25 -0.88 -3.44 15.89
N SER A 26 -1.48 -2.34 16.36
CA SER A 26 -2.89 -2.14 16.09
C SER A 26 -3.00 -2.16 14.58
N CYS A 27 -3.32 -3.34 14.01
CA CYS A 27 -3.81 -3.43 12.65
C CYS A 27 -5.17 -2.73 12.64
N GLY A 28 -5.15 -1.40 12.69
CA GLY A 28 -6.28 -0.58 12.31
C GLY A 28 -6.72 -1.07 10.93
N GLY A 29 -8.02 -1.27 10.77
CA GLY A 29 -8.60 -1.65 9.48
C GLY A 29 -8.15 -0.70 8.36
N PRO A 30 -8.38 -1.09 7.10
CA PRO A 30 -8.00 -0.25 5.98
C PRO A 30 -8.50 1.20 6.15
N ASN A 31 -7.61 2.18 6.00
CA ASN A 31 -7.93 3.60 6.11
C ASN A 31 -7.99 4.25 4.72
N GLY A 32 -8.99 5.11 4.49
CA GLY A 32 -9.22 5.75 3.19
C GLY A 32 -8.07 6.67 2.76
N LYS A 33 -7.40 7.35 3.70
CA LYS A 33 -6.29 8.29 3.42
C LYS A 33 -5.04 7.57 2.93
N ASP A 34 -4.69 6.45 3.55
CA ASP A 34 -3.52 5.65 3.16
C ASP A 34 -3.75 4.99 1.81
N TYR A 35 -4.97 4.51 1.57
CA TYR A 35 -5.34 3.97 0.27
C TYR A 35 -5.36 5.04 -0.83
N ALA A 36 -5.84 6.26 -0.52
CA ALA A 36 -5.76 7.39 -1.44
C ALA A 36 -4.31 7.77 -1.76
N GLN A 37 -3.41 7.76 -0.78
CA GLN A 37 -1.99 7.99 -1.01
C GLN A 37 -1.41 6.93 -1.96
N LYS A 38 -1.68 5.65 -1.68
CA LYS A 38 -1.25 4.55 -2.55
C LYS A 38 -1.75 4.72 -3.98
N LEU A 39 -3.02 5.11 -4.15
CA LEU A 39 -3.58 5.39 -5.47
C LEU A 39 -2.85 6.55 -6.14
N CYS A 40 -2.60 7.66 -5.44
CA CYS A 40 -1.83 8.77 -6.00
C CYS A 40 -0.43 8.32 -6.48
N ASP A 41 0.24 7.45 -5.73
CA ASP A 41 1.59 6.98 -6.04
C ASP A 41 1.61 5.99 -7.23
N CYS A 42 0.54 5.19 -7.37
CA CYS A 42 0.45 4.14 -8.38
C CYS A 42 -0.22 4.57 -9.69
N SER A 43 -1.05 5.61 -9.69
CA SER A 43 -1.98 5.88 -10.78
C SER A 43 -1.58 7.05 -11.69
N ASP A 44 -0.44 7.71 -11.50
CA ASP A 44 -0.10 8.89 -12.33
C ASP A 44 -0.06 8.57 -13.84
N ALA A 45 0.74 7.57 -14.24
CA ALA A 45 0.86 7.17 -15.64
C ALA A 45 -0.46 6.62 -16.20
N PHE A 46 -1.12 5.74 -15.43
CA PHE A 46 -2.38 5.13 -15.84
C PHE A 46 -3.52 6.16 -15.95
N SER A 47 -3.60 7.14 -15.05
CA SER A 47 -4.63 8.18 -15.08
C SER A 47 -4.57 9.01 -16.37
N LYS A 48 -3.37 9.22 -16.91
CA LYS A 48 -3.16 9.95 -18.18
C LYS A 48 -3.40 9.06 -19.40
N ALA A 49 -3.25 7.75 -19.25
CA ALA A 49 -3.32 6.79 -20.35
C ALA A 49 -4.67 6.84 -21.09
N ALA A 50 -5.80 7.01 -20.39
CA ALA A 50 -7.12 7.10 -21.03
C ALA A 50 -7.25 8.33 -21.94
N ILE A 51 -6.67 9.47 -21.53
CA ILE A 51 -6.64 10.70 -22.32
C ILE A 51 -5.69 10.51 -23.52
N GLN A 52 -4.52 9.93 -23.26
CA GLN A 52 -3.50 9.67 -24.27
C GLN A 52 -3.98 8.67 -25.35
N LEU A 53 -4.76 7.67 -24.97
CA LEU A 53 -5.39 6.70 -25.88
C LEU A 53 -6.43 7.39 -26.77
N LYS A 54 -7.32 8.20 -26.17
CA LYS A 54 -8.30 9.02 -26.93
C LYS A 54 -7.64 10.02 -27.87
N ALA A 55 -6.49 10.56 -27.48
CA ALA A 55 -5.69 11.47 -28.29
C ALA A 55 -4.85 10.76 -29.37
N GLY A 56 -4.81 9.43 -29.40
CA GLY A 56 -3.99 8.65 -30.35
C GLY A 56 -2.48 8.75 -30.09
N THR A 57 -2.07 9.17 -28.90
CA THR A 57 -0.65 9.32 -28.50
C THR A 57 -0.04 8.04 -27.93
N ILE A 58 -0.89 7.11 -27.47
CA ILE A 58 -0.51 5.73 -27.15
C ILE A 58 -1.47 4.78 -27.87
N ASN A 59 -1.03 3.53 -28.07
CA ASN A 59 -1.87 2.47 -28.61
C ASN A 59 -2.53 1.65 -27.48
N GLU A 60 -3.44 0.76 -27.85
CA GLU A 60 -4.17 -0.10 -26.92
C GLU A 60 -3.24 -1.00 -26.09
N ALA A 61 -2.21 -1.59 -26.71
CA ALA A 61 -1.24 -2.43 -26.00
C ALA A 61 -0.46 -1.65 -24.91
N SER A 62 -0.08 -0.40 -25.19
CA SER A 62 0.52 0.48 -24.19
C SER A 62 -0.44 0.81 -23.05
N PHE A 63 -1.71 1.02 -23.37
CA PHE A 63 -2.74 1.28 -22.37
C PHE A 63 -2.94 0.06 -21.45
N GLU A 64 -3.09 -1.13 -22.02
CA GLU A 64 -3.23 -2.40 -21.29
C GLU A 64 -2.01 -2.67 -20.38
N GLN A 65 -0.80 -2.37 -20.85
CA GLN A 65 0.40 -2.50 -20.01
C GLN A 65 0.36 -1.56 -18.80
N LEU A 66 -0.04 -0.29 -19.02
CA LEU A 66 -0.16 0.68 -17.93
C LEU A 66 -1.28 0.29 -16.94
N GLU A 67 -2.36 -0.34 -17.41
CA GLU A 67 -3.40 -0.91 -16.56
C GLU A 67 -2.87 -2.06 -15.70
N ALA A 68 -2.11 -2.98 -16.31
CA ALA A 68 -1.48 -4.09 -15.59
C ALA A 68 -0.49 -3.59 -14.53
N ASP A 69 0.37 -2.62 -14.87
CA ASP A 69 1.33 -2.02 -13.94
C ASP A 69 0.62 -1.34 -12.76
N HIS A 70 -0.48 -0.62 -13.05
CA HIS A 70 -1.32 0.00 -12.04
C HIS A 70 -1.95 -1.04 -11.09
N ILE A 71 -2.49 -2.13 -11.62
CA ILE A 71 -3.06 -3.23 -10.82
C ILE A 71 -2.00 -3.85 -9.91
N VAL A 72 -0.80 -4.11 -10.44
CA VAL A 72 0.32 -4.66 -9.66
C VAL A 72 0.73 -3.71 -8.54
N CYS A 73 0.82 -2.40 -8.82
CA CYS A 73 1.17 -1.40 -7.81
C CYS A 73 0.10 -1.27 -6.72
N MET A 74 -1.18 -1.24 -7.11
CA MET A 74 -2.30 -1.21 -6.17
C MET A 74 -2.40 -2.49 -5.32
N GLY A 75 -1.91 -3.61 -5.84
CA GLY A 75 -1.87 -4.91 -5.17
C GLY A 75 -3.25 -5.54 -5.01
N GLU A 76 -3.28 -6.76 -4.49
CA GLU A 76 -4.51 -7.55 -4.35
C GLU A 76 -5.41 -7.11 -3.18
N ASP A 77 -4.86 -6.30 -2.27
CA ASP A 77 -5.56 -5.80 -1.10
C ASP A 77 -6.59 -4.74 -1.49
N ASN A 78 -7.79 -5.19 -1.88
CA ASN A 78 -8.95 -4.31 -2.03
C ASN A 78 -9.59 -4.04 -0.66
N PRO A 79 -9.43 -2.83 -0.08
CA PRO A 79 -9.95 -2.50 1.24
C PRO A 79 -11.48 -2.55 1.31
N LEU A 80 -12.18 -2.39 0.19
CA LEU A 80 -13.64 -2.41 0.16
C LEU A 80 -14.20 -3.80 0.47
N LYS A 81 -13.53 -4.86 0.01
CA LYS A 81 -13.92 -6.24 0.34
C LYS A 81 -13.81 -6.54 1.83
N LYS A 82 -12.81 -5.94 2.50
CA LYS A 82 -12.61 -6.11 3.95
C LYS A 82 -13.64 -5.36 4.79
N LEU A 83 -14.38 -4.43 4.18
CA LEU A 83 -15.35 -3.56 4.84
C LEU A 83 -16.80 -3.85 4.40
N GLU A 84 -17.04 -4.89 3.60
CA GLU A 84 -18.37 -5.17 3.03
C GLU A 84 -19.42 -5.48 4.11
N ASP A 85 -19.01 -6.14 5.19
CA ASP A 85 -19.87 -6.50 6.33
C ASP A 85 -20.00 -5.37 7.38
N ASP A 86 -19.31 -4.23 7.18
CA ASP A 86 -19.36 -3.06 8.07
C ASP A 86 -19.70 -1.78 7.28
N PRO A 87 -21.01 -1.48 7.10
CA PRO A 87 -21.47 -0.34 6.31
C PRO A 87 -20.98 1.02 6.85
N GLU A 88 -20.81 1.16 8.16
CA GLU A 88 -20.37 2.42 8.77
C GLU A 88 -18.88 2.64 8.50
N ALA A 89 -18.05 1.62 8.71
CA ALA A 89 -16.63 1.70 8.38
C ALA A 89 -16.40 1.86 6.87
N LEU A 90 -17.23 1.23 6.02
CA LEU A 90 -17.19 1.43 4.58
C LEU A 90 -17.53 2.87 4.17
N LEU A 91 -18.55 3.47 4.79
CA LEU A 91 -18.92 4.86 4.53
C LEU A 91 -17.80 5.81 4.96
N GLN A 92 -17.23 5.61 6.14
CA GLN A 92 -16.11 6.39 6.63
C GLN A 92 -14.88 6.26 5.73
N PHE A 93 -14.54 5.03 5.32
CA PHE A 93 -13.44 4.77 4.39
C PHE A 93 -13.62 5.54 3.09
N LYS A 94 -14.82 5.48 2.47
CA LYS A 94 -15.10 6.19 1.21
C LYS A 94 -15.00 7.70 1.38
N ALA A 95 -15.54 8.26 2.46
CA ALA A 95 -15.47 9.70 2.72
C ALA A 95 -14.02 10.16 2.90
N GLU A 96 -13.23 9.44 3.71
CA GLU A 96 -11.81 9.73 3.92
C GLU A 96 -10.99 9.57 2.64
N PHE A 97 -11.28 8.54 1.85
CA PHE A 97 -10.62 8.29 0.58
C PHE A 97 -10.87 9.42 -0.41
N ILE A 98 -12.13 9.82 -0.64
CA ILE A 98 -12.47 10.88 -1.61
C ILE A 98 -11.91 12.24 -1.15
N ASP A 99 -12.04 12.58 0.14
CA ASP A 99 -11.47 13.82 0.68
C ASP A 99 -9.94 13.87 0.53
N ALA A 100 -9.26 12.76 0.86
CA ALA A 100 -7.81 12.66 0.73
C ALA A 100 -7.36 12.69 -0.73
N LEU A 101 -8.06 11.98 -1.62
CA LEU A 101 -7.73 11.91 -3.04
C LEU A 101 -7.85 13.28 -3.70
N GLY A 102 -8.94 14.00 -3.44
CA GLY A 102 -9.16 15.36 -3.95
C GLY A 102 -8.11 16.37 -3.47
N LYS A 103 -7.55 16.19 -2.26
CA LYS A 103 -6.50 17.07 -1.72
C LYS A 103 -5.10 16.70 -2.20
N LYS A 104 -4.79 15.40 -2.28
CA LYS A 104 -3.42 14.90 -2.54
C LYS A 104 -3.09 14.84 -4.02
N CYS A 105 -4.00 14.32 -4.84
CA CYS A 105 -3.78 14.17 -6.29
C CYS A 105 -5.03 14.53 -7.09
N PRO A 106 -5.45 15.82 -7.08
CA PRO A 106 -6.67 16.27 -7.75
C PRO A 106 -6.68 15.99 -9.27
N GLU A 107 -5.53 15.98 -9.92
CA GLU A 107 -5.43 15.63 -11.34
C GLU A 107 -5.76 14.16 -11.60
N ILE A 108 -5.21 13.25 -10.78
CA ILE A 108 -5.50 11.82 -10.86
C ILE A 108 -6.99 11.58 -10.57
N ALA A 109 -7.53 12.21 -9.53
CA ALA A 109 -8.96 12.14 -9.19
C ALA A 109 -9.84 12.49 -10.39
N ARG A 110 -9.57 13.65 -11.01
CA ARG A 110 -10.29 14.13 -12.19
C ARG A 110 -10.15 13.18 -13.37
N ASN A 111 -8.94 12.73 -13.67
CA ASN A 111 -8.68 11.90 -14.84
C ASN A 111 -9.32 10.50 -14.72
N MET A 112 -9.47 9.99 -13.49
CA MET A 112 -10.09 8.69 -13.19
C MET A 112 -11.61 8.77 -12.93
N GLY A 113 -12.19 9.98 -12.84
CA GLY A 113 -13.64 10.17 -12.73
C GLY A 113 -14.20 10.07 -11.31
N TYR A 114 -13.41 10.44 -10.30
CA TYR A 114 -13.86 10.58 -8.91
C TYR A 114 -14.56 11.91 -8.63
#